data_AF-A0A1J3K6R5-F1
#
_entry.id   AF-A0A1J3K6R5-F1
#
_cell.length_a   1.000
_cell.length_b   1.000
_cell.length_c   1.000
_cell.angle_alpha   90.00
_cell.angle_beta   90.00
_cell.angle_gamma   90.00
#
_symmetry.space_group_name_H-M   'P 1'
#
loop_
_entity.id
_entity.type
_entity.pdbx_description
1 polymer ?
#
loop_
_entity_poly.entity_id
_entity_poly.type
_entity_poly.pdbx_seq_one_letter_code
_entity_poly.pdbx_strand_id
1 'polypeptide(L)'
;FLSTKTSIDEGREAATMAATVPAIAPSNQAWDFSCNLDVNFESEEHALIVYTALAVDKELQPDKVKRVMSVSNNKLSVHFEAIEARLLRASFSAFVDVLTLATRTIQDFGQN
;
A
#
# COMPACT_ATOMS: atom_id res chain seq x y z
N PHE A 1 -68.14 26.89 -32.69
CA PHE A 1 -67.02 27.83 -32.50
C PHE A 1 -65.84 27.06 -31.92
N LEU A 2 -64.69 27.12 -32.59
CA LEU A 2 -63.44 26.40 -32.30
C LEU A 2 -62.77 26.84 -30.98
N SER A 3 -62.17 25.88 -30.27
CA SER A 3 -60.79 25.87 -29.69
C SER A 3 -60.74 24.81 -28.57
N THR A 4 -60.01 23.69 -28.58
CA THR A 4 -58.55 23.36 -28.71
C THR A 4 -57.62 23.92 -27.63
N LYS A 5 -57.22 23.07 -26.66
CA LYS A 5 -55.84 22.57 -26.35
C LYS A 5 -55.81 21.94 -24.92
N THR A 6 -55.40 20.67 -24.71
CA THR A 6 -54.00 20.11 -24.61
C THR A 6 -53.30 20.60 -23.32
N SER A 7 -52.66 19.86 -22.41
CA SER A 7 -52.23 18.45 -22.25
C SER A 7 -51.73 18.25 -20.79
N ILE A 8 -52.08 17.11 -20.18
CA ILE A 8 -51.26 16.12 -19.42
C ILE A 8 -50.06 16.63 -18.56
N ASP A 9 -50.07 16.28 -17.26
CA ASP A 9 -48.86 16.13 -16.41
C ASP A 9 -49.06 14.92 -15.46
N GLU A 10 -48.34 13.83 -15.73
CA GLU A 10 -48.15 12.65 -14.88
C GLU A 10 -46.68 12.62 -14.47
N GLY A 11 -46.39 12.43 -13.18
CA GLY A 11 -45.01 12.13 -12.74
C GLY A 11 -44.73 12.42 -11.27
N ARG A 12 -45.09 11.49 -10.37
CA ARG A 12 -44.66 11.50 -8.97
C ARG A 12 -43.49 10.53 -8.81
N GLU A 13 -42.27 11.04 -8.86
CA GLU A 13 -41.04 10.26 -8.69
C GLU A 13 -40.59 10.27 -7.22
N ALA A 14 -40.36 9.08 -6.67
CA ALA A 14 -39.93 8.84 -5.30
C ALA A 14 -38.40 9.00 -5.17
N ALA A 15 -37.96 9.96 -4.34
CA ALA A 15 -36.55 10.21 -4.08
C ALA A 15 -35.91 9.07 -3.25
N THR A 16 -35.01 8.32 -3.88
CA THR A 16 -34.10 7.38 -3.21
C THR A 16 -32.78 8.10 -2.90
N MET A 17 -32.46 8.26 -1.62
CA MET A 17 -31.18 8.81 -1.16
C MET A 17 -30.11 7.70 -1.20
N ALA A 18 -29.31 7.64 -2.27
CA ALA A 18 -28.10 6.84 -2.31
C ALA A 18 -26.91 7.73 -1.90
N ALA A 19 -26.32 7.44 -0.73
CA ALA A 19 -25.06 8.05 -0.33
C ALA A 19 -23.93 7.48 -1.20
N THR A 20 -23.50 8.26 -2.19
CA THR A 20 -22.34 7.96 -3.03
C THR A 20 -21.08 7.98 -2.17
N VAL A 21 -20.58 6.80 -1.81
CA VAL A 21 -19.18 6.63 -1.44
C VAL A 21 -18.32 7.04 -2.65
N PRO A 22 -17.41 8.03 -2.54
CA PRO A 22 -16.57 8.38 -3.68
C PRO A 22 -15.66 7.19 -3.97
N ALA A 23 -15.85 6.59 -5.14
CA ALA A 23 -14.90 5.65 -5.72
C ALA A 23 -13.57 6.40 -5.88
N ILE A 24 -12.52 5.91 -5.21
CA ILE A 24 -11.16 6.42 -5.34
C ILE A 24 -10.76 6.27 -6.81
N ALA A 25 -10.71 7.38 -7.54
CA ALA A 25 -10.14 7.39 -8.88
C ALA A 25 -8.68 6.92 -8.78
N PRO A 26 -8.19 6.09 -9.72
CA PRO A 26 -6.77 5.74 -9.74
C PRO A 26 -5.99 7.05 -9.91
N SER A 27 -5.25 7.44 -8.87
CA SER A 27 -4.35 8.57 -8.93
C SER A 27 -3.34 8.29 -10.03
N ASN A 28 -3.29 9.14 -11.07
CA ASN A 28 -2.21 9.15 -12.06
C ASN A 28 -0.92 9.70 -11.43
N GLN A 29 -0.55 9.15 -10.28
CA GLN A 29 0.55 9.61 -9.46
C GLN A 29 1.80 8.87 -9.91
N ALA A 30 2.72 9.61 -10.51
CA ALA A 30 3.99 9.09 -10.94
C ALA A 30 4.87 8.80 -9.72
N TRP A 31 5.30 7.55 -9.58
CA TRP A 31 6.23 7.10 -8.56
C TRP A 31 7.65 7.32 -9.08
N ASP A 32 8.12 8.56 -9.01
CA ASP A 32 9.35 9.00 -9.69
C ASP A 32 10.64 8.39 -9.11
N PHE A 33 10.59 7.89 -7.88
CA PHE A 33 11.75 7.32 -7.18
C PHE A 33 11.45 5.91 -6.70
N SER A 34 12.40 4.99 -6.85
CA SER A 34 12.29 3.63 -6.34
C SER A 34 13.61 3.09 -5.79
N CYS A 35 13.51 2.11 -4.91
CA CYS A 35 14.66 1.40 -4.34
C CYS A 35 14.31 -0.07 -4.11
N ASN A 36 15.25 -0.96 -4.42
CA ASN A 36 15.13 -2.39 -4.20
C ASN A 36 16.19 -2.87 -3.21
N LEU A 37 15.79 -3.76 -2.31
CA LEU A 37 16.69 -4.45 -1.40
C LEU A 37 16.35 -5.93 -1.38
N ASP A 38 17.36 -6.77 -1.57
CA ASP A 38 17.29 -8.21 -1.42
C ASP A 38 18.22 -8.65 -0.29
N VAL A 39 17.71 -9.46 0.64
CA VAL A 39 18.47 -10.05 1.74
C VAL A 39 18.30 -11.55 1.74
N ASN A 40 19.41 -12.27 1.70
CA ASN A 40 19.42 -13.73 1.83
C ASN A 40 19.65 -14.10 3.29
N PHE A 41 18.81 -14.98 3.82
CA PHE A 41 18.93 -15.57 5.14
C PHE A 41 19.46 -17.00 5.05
N GLU A 42 19.84 -17.57 6.19
CA GLU A 42 20.35 -18.94 6.28
C GLU A 42 19.28 -20.00 5.96
N SER A 43 18.02 -19.73 6.30
CA SER A 43 16.88 -20.61 6.05
C SER A 43 15.67 -19.81 5.56
N GLU A 44 14.72 -20.50 4.94
CA GLU A 44 13.40 -19.94 4.59
C GLU A 44 12.63 -19.51 5.84
N GLU A 45 12.74 -20.26 6.92
CA GLU A 45 12.13 -19.92 8.21
C GLU A 45 12.64 -18.58 8.75
N HIS A 46 13.96 -18.33 8.69
CA HIS A 46 14.53 -17.06 9.12
C HIS A 46 14.01 -15.90 8.26
N ALA A 47 13.94 -16.08 6.94
CA ALA A 47 13.39 -15.07 6.04
C ALA A 47 11.91 -14.77 6.37
N LEU A 48 11.12 -15.79 6.68
CA LEU A 48 9.70 -15.66 7.03
C LEU A 48 9.50 -14.98 8.40
N ILE A 49 10.33 -15.29 9.39
CA ILE A 49 10.29 -14.64 10.71
C ILE A 49 10.57 -13.15 10.56
N VAL A 50 11.64 -12.80 9.85
CA VAL A 50 12.01 -11.39 9.62
C VAL A 50 10.94 -10.67 8.81
N TYR A 51 10.38 -11.30 7.77
CA TYR A 51 9.25 -10.74 7.01
C TYR A 51 8.07 -10.43 7.93
N THR A 52 7.65 -11.40 8.74
CA THR A 52 6.52 -11.25 9.66
C THR A 52 6.75 -10.13 10.67
N ALA A 53 7.96 -10.01 11.19
CA ALA A 53 8.34 -8.96 12.13
C ALA A 53 8.29 -7.56 11.50
N LEU A 54 8.59 -7.44 10.21
CA LEU A 54 8.66 -6.16 9.48
C LEU A 54 7.35 -5.77 8.79
N ALA A 55 6.41 -6.70 8.62
CA ALA A 55 5.15 -6.50 7.90
C ALA A 55 4.00 -5.93 8.77
N VAL A 56 4.30 -5.44 9.98
CA VAL A 56 3.29 -5.06 10.98
C VAL A 56 2.59 -3.73 10.71
N ASP A 57 3.30 -2.74 10.14
CA ASP A 57 2.77 -1.39 9.95
C ASP A 57 2.81 -0.94 8.48
N LYS A 58 1.81 -0.14 8.11
CA LYS A 58 1.77 0.58 6.83
C LYS A 58 2.64 1.84 6.91
N GLU A 59 3.12 2.30 5.76
CA GLU A 59 3.83 3.58 5.68
C GLU A 59 2.93 4.74 6.15
N LEU A 60 3.53 5.76 6.77
CA LEU A 60 2.82 6.92 7.33
C LEU A 60 2.07 7.74 6.26
N GLN A 61 2.54 7.69 5.01
CA GLN A 61 1.95 8.39 3.86
C GLN A 61 1.85 7.41 2.68
N PRO A 62 0.89 6.47 2.71
CA PRO A 62 0.80 5.40 1.71
C PRO A 62 0.44 5.92 0.31
N ASP A 63 -0.06 7.16 0.22
CA ASP A 63 -0.25 7.89 -1.02
C ASP A 63 1.07 8.40 -1.61
N LYS A 64 2.11 8.64 -0.80
CA LYS A 64 3.37 9.27 -1.25
C LYS A 64 4.60 8.38 -1.18
N VAL A 65 4.55 7.33 -0.37
CA VAL A 65 5.57 6.30 -0.25
C VAL A 65 4.87 4.96 -0.05
N LYS A 66 5.29 3.95 -0.82
CA LYS A 66 4.77 2.59 -0.71
C LYS A 66 5.92 1.61 -0.60
N ARG A 67 5.64 0.53 0.13
CA ARG A 67 6.54 -0.59 0.38
C ARG A 67 5.82 -1.88 -0.01
N VAL A 68 6.47 -2.70 -0.81
CA VAL A 68 6.04 -4.05 -1.15
C VAL A 68 7.14 -5.00 -0.69
N MET A 69 6.76 -6.05 0.02
CA MET A 69 7.68 -7.06 0.53
C MET A 69 7.21 -8.44 0.11
N SER A 70 8.15 -9.31 -0.19
CA SER A 70 7.89 -10.73 -0.45
C SER A 70 9.04 -11.58 0.04
N VAL A 71 8.74 -12.83 0.36
CA VAL A 71 9.73 -13.87 0.64
C VAL A 71 9.63 -14.93 -0.44
N SER A 72 10.78 -15.38 -0.93
CA SER A 72 10.88 -16.53 -1.82
C SER A 72 12.06 -17.37 -1.36
N ASN A 73 11.78 -18.60 -0.89
CA ASN A 73 12.76 -19.45 -0.21
C ASN A 73 13.40 -18.68 0.96
N ASN A 74 14.73 -18.62 1.00
CA ASN A 74 15.51 -17.89 2.00
C ASN A 74 15.74 -16.41 1.66
N LYS A 75 15.10 -15.85 0.63
CA LYS A 75 15.31 -14.47 0.20
C LYS A 75 14.13 -13.58 0.55
N LEU A 76 14.39 -12.50 1.28
CA LEU A 76 13.49 -11.37 1.47
C LEU A 76 13.75 -10.33 0.38
N SER A 77 12.72 -9.99 -0.39
CA SER A 77 12.76 -8.92 -1.40
C SER A 77 11.86 -7.77 -0.97
N VAL A 78 12.38 -6.55 -1.08
CA VAL A 78 11.72 -5.32 -0.65
C VAL A 78 11.81 -4.28 -1.76
N HIS A 79 10.65 -3.77 -2.16
CA HIS A 79 10.52 -2.71 -3.14
C HIS A 79 9.88 -1.48 -2.51
N PHE A 80 10.57 -0.35 -2.58
CA PHE A 80 10.04 0.95 -2.22
C PHE A 80 9.84 1.80 -3.47
N GLU A 81 8.78 2.61 -3.43
CA GLU A 81 8.54 3.65 -4.40
C GLU A 81 8.03 4.91 -3.68
N ALA A 82 8.43 6.09 -4.15
CA ALA A 82 7.97 7.36 -3.60
C ALA A 82 7.89 8.44 -4.68
N ILE A 83 7.10 9.48 -4.40
CA ILE A 83 7.00 10.67 -5.26
C ILE A 83 8.13 11.68 -5.05
N GLU A 84 8.83 11.60 -3.92
CA GLU A 84 9.93 12.49 -3.57
C GLU A 84 11.10 11.67 -3.05
N ALA A 85 12.32 11.99 -3.52
CA ALA A 85 13.55 11.35 -3.06
C ALA A 85 13.72 11.43 -1.53
N ARG A 86 13.27 12.53 -0.91
CA ARG A 86 13.34 12.71 0.55
C ARG A 86 12.45 11.71 1.30
N LEU A 87 11.26 11.43 0.79
CA LEU A 87 10.34 10.46 1.38
C LEU A 87 10.88 9.05 1.24
N LEU A 88 11.38 8.69 0.04
CA LEU A 88 12.06 7.42 -0.19
C LEU A 88 13.22 7.23 0.80
N ARG A 89 14.09 8.24 0.92
CA ARG A 89 15.23 8.19 1.85
C ARG A 89 14.79 7.98 3.29
N ALA A 90 13.80 8.74 3.77
CA ALA A 90 13.36 8.67 5.15
C ALA A 90 12.75 7.29 5.48
N SER A 91 11.80 6.82 4.68
CA SER A 91 11.15 5.51 4.89
C SER A 91 12.13 4.35 4.72
N PHE A 92 12.96 4.36 3.69
CA PHE A 92 13.93 3.29 3.45
C PHE A 92 14.98 3.21 4.56
N SER A 93 15.49 4.35 5.03
CA SER A 93 16.44 4.36 6.16
C SER A 93 15.83 3.78 7.43
N ALA A 94 14.61 4.22 7.80
CA ALA A 94 13.92 3.69 8.97
C ALA A 94 13.68 2.16 8.85
N PHE A 95 13.32 1.69 7.65
CA PHE A 95 13.14 0.26 7.39
C PHE A 95 14.44 -0.53 7.56
N VAL A 96 15.57 -0.04 7.02
CA VAL A 96 16.87 -0.72 7.15
C VAL A 96 17.33 -0.80 8.60
N ASP A 97 17.04 0.20 9.42
CA ASP A 97 17.35 0.18 10.85
C ASP A 97 16.63 -0.98 11.55
N VAL A 98 15.32 -1.12 11.32
CA VAL A 98 14.51 -2.20 11.93
C VAL A 98 14.84 -3.56 11.33
N LEU A 99 15.11 -3.65 10.02
CA LEU A 99 15.59 -4.87 9.37
C LEU A 99 16.92 -5.34 9.98
N THR A 100 17.85 -4.42 10.24
CA THR A 100 19.12 -4.73 10.88
C THR A 100 18.91 -5.30 12.28
N LEU A 101 18.01 -4.71 13.05
CA LEU A 101 17.64 -5.22 14.38
C LEU A 101 17.03 -6.62 14.31
N ALA A 102 16.05 -6.85 13.43
CA ALA A 102 15.42 -8.15 13.25
C ALA A 102 16.42 -9.23 12.79
N THR A 103 17.32 -8.86 11.88
CA THR A 103 18.36 -9.76 11.36
C THR A 103 19.35 -10.16 12.46
N ARG A 104 19.81 -9.21 13.28
CA ARG A 104 20.67 -9.53 14.43
C ARG A 104 19.96 -10.39 15.45
N THR A 105 18.69 -10.10 15.71
CA THR A 105 17.88 -10.87 16.67
C THR A 105 17.76 -12.33 16.24
N ILE A 106 17.47 -12.61 14.95
CA ILE A 106 17.41 -14.00 14.48
C ILE A 106 18.80 -14.66 14.42
N GLN A 107 19.88 -13.90 14.18
CA GLN A 107 21.24 -14.44 14.24
C GLN A 107 21.65 -14.82 15.67
N ASP A 108 21.30 -14.00 16.66
CA ASP A 108 21.67 -14.22 18.06
C ASP A 108 20.80 -15.26 18.76
N PHE A 109 19.52 -15.41 18.35
CA PHE A 109 18.53 -16.23 19.06
C PHE A 109 17.78 -17.25 18.19
N GLY A 110 18.03 -17.29 16.87
CA GLY A 110 17.34 -18.19 15.94
C GLY A 110 17.93 -19.59 15.84
N GLN A 111 19.09 -19.84 16.46
CA GLN A 111 19.67 -21.18 16.53
C GLN A 111 18.97 -21.99 17.63
N ASN A 112 17.92 -22.73 17.27
CA ASN A 112 17.33 -23.79 18.09
C ASN A 112 17.03 -25.03 17.24
#